data_AF-A0A7C4Z5S0-F1
#
_entry.id   AF-A0A7C4Z5S0-F1
#
_cell.length_a   1.000
_cell.length_b   1.000
_cell.length_c   1.000
_cell.angle_alpha   90.00
_cell.angle_beta   90.00
_cell.angle_gamma   90.00
#
_symmetry.space_group_name_H-M   'P 1'
#
loop_
_entity.id
_entity.type
_entity.pdbx_description
1 polymer ?
#
loop_
_entity_poly.entity_id
_entity_poly.type
_entity_poly.pdbx_seq_one_letter_code
_entity_poly.pdbx_strand_id
1 'polypeptide(L)'
;VPFGRELWVERSDFALEPPKGWKRLAVGGHTRLRHAYVVRIDEAVTNDAGEVVELRGVYLPESLGKNPEGVKVKGAVHWVAVAGALAAEFRLYDRLFKVPFPDAGEGSFLDHYNPDSLKVLQGYVEPSVATDDPETRYQFERLGYFWRDPVLGRGEKLVWGRIITLKDTWKKAGAQKQEAKREPRPAKKAGPEDKAAALAPEEREVYERCRHLGVGEAEALQIARDERLRTYLEDCSAYGPPALAAPWVVHVLGPSLRAGEATVSPEALMALLAELEKGAFDRRVAKQALEEALAGGGDPLERAQALAAGRISGEELERLVEEVLGAHPDEAAAYRAGKRGLLGFFVGQVMRRSEGRADPMQVQRVLGERLDHGTS
;
A
#
# COMPACT_ATOMS: atom_id res chain seq x y z
N VAL A 1 6.87 25.26 5.88
CA VAL A 1 5.83 25.05 6.91
C VAL A 1 6.21 25.86 8.15
N PRO A 2 5.32 26.72 8.69
CA PRO A 2 5.59 27.46 9.93
C PRO A 2 5.85 26.52 11.11
N PHE A 3 6.76 26.87 12.00
CA PHE A 3 7.00 26.19 13.28
C PHE A 3 6.92 27.23 14.41
N GLY A 4 6.37 26.84 15.56
CA GLY A 4 6.16 27.76 16.66
C GLY A 4 5.95 27.06 17.99
N ARG A 5 5.62 27.87 19.02
CA ARG A 5 5.38 27.40 20.38
C ARG A 5 4.20 26.43 20.49
N GLU A 6 3.15 26.64 19.70
CA GLU A 6 1.90 25.89 19.77
C GLU A 6 1.69 25.09 18.49
N LEU A 7 1.51 23.78 18.64
CA LEU A 7 1.38 22.83 17.54
C LEU A 7 0.18 21.90 17.78
N TRP A 8 -0.57 21.62 16.73
CA TRP A 8 -1.51 20.51 16.67
C TRP A 8 -0.78 19.20 16.38
N VAL A 9 -1.17 18.15 17.08
CA VAL A 9 -0.75 16.76 16.85
C VAL A 9 -1.99 15.87 16.91
N GLU A 10 -1.92 14.68 16.31
CA GLU A 10 -3.01 13.73 16.42
C GLU A 10 -3.18 13.25 17.86
N ARG A 11 -4.43 13.18 18.32
CA ARG A 11 -4.75 12.52 19.60
C ARG A 11 -4.26 11.07 19.62
N SER A 12 -4.34 10.39 18.47
CA SER A 12 -3.85 9.00 18.32
C SER A 12 -2.32 8.85 18.35
N ASP A 13 -1.58 9.97 18.37
CA ASP A 13 -0.12 9.97 18.48
C ASP A 13 0.38 10.11 19.91
N PHE A 14 -0.50 10.36 20.87
CA PHE A 14 -0.17 10.40 22.28
C PHE A 14 -0.79 9.22 23.04
N ALA A 15 -0.05 8.72 24.03
CA ALA A 15 -0.56 7.78 25.01
C ALA A 15 -0.02 8.13 26.40
N LEU A 16 -0.93 8.28 27.38
CA LEU A 16 -0.57 8.51 28.77
C LEU A 16 0.17 7.29 29.35
N GLU A 17 -0.35 6.10 29.07
CA GLU A 17 0.27 4.82 29.36
C GLU A 17 0.70 4.14 28.04
N PRO A 18 1.93 4.38 27.56
CA PRO A 18 2.35 3.91 26.26
C PRO A 18 2.45 2.37 26.22
N PRO A 19 1.77 1.69 25.27
CA PRO A 19 1.86 0.23 25.16
C PRO A 19 3.26 -0.23 24.72
N LYS A 20 3.56 -1.52 24.91
CA LYS A 20 4.84 -2.10 24.46
C LYS A 20 5.06 -1.84 22.97
N GLY A 21 6.21 -1.26 22.64
CA GLY A 21 6.56 -0.90 21.26
C GLY A 21 6.00 0.43 20.76
N TRP A 22 5.43 1.27 21.65
CA TRP A 22 5.01 2.62 21.31
C TRP A 22 6.20 3.49 20.87
N LYS A 23 6.03 4.14 19.71
CA LYS A 23 7.07 4.92 19.01
C LYS A 23 6.66 6.38 18.76
N ARG A 24 5.67 6.87 19.51
CA ARG A 24 5.07 8.19 19.34
C ARG A 24 5.17 8.98 20.65
N LEU A 25 4.35 10.03 20.81
CA LEU A 25 4.38 10.92 21.96
C LEU A 25 3.96 10.18 23.23
N ALA A 26 4.70 10.41 24.30
CA ALA A 26 4.43 9.94 25.66
C ALA A 26 5.19 10.85 26.63
N VAL A 27 4.68 10.99 27.85
CA VAL A 27 5.36 11.76 28.91
C VAL A 27 6.76 11.20 29.17
N GLY A 28 7.76 12.08 29.27
CA GLY A 28 9.18 11.77 29.38
C GLY A 28 9.84 11.25 28.08
N GLY A 29 9.06 11.04 27.02
CA GLY A 29 9.54 10.48 25.76
C GLY A 29 10.04 11.53 24.76
N HIS A 30 11.08 11.18 24.00
CA HIS A 30 11.58 11.98 22.88
C HIS A 30 11.03 11.47 21.54
N THR A 31 10.37 12.34 20.78
CA THR A 31 9.76 12.02 19.48
C THR A 31 10.11 13.09 18.47
N ARG A 32 10.39 12.69 17.22
CA ARG A 32 10.65 13.64 16.14
C ARG A 32 9.35 14.18 15.56
N LEU A 33 9.24 15.49 15.45
CA LEU A 33 8.25 16.12 14.60
C LEU A 33 8.76 16.03 13.15
N ARG A 34 7.96 15.47 12.24
CA ARG A 34 8.37 15.26 10.83
C ARG A 34 8.90 16.57 10.25
N HIS A 35 10.05 16.48 9.59
CA HIS A 35 10.78 17.61 8.98
C HIS A 35 11.13 18.77 9.93
N ALA A 36 11.07 18.55 11.25
CA ALA A 36 11.36 19.56 12.26
C ALA A 36 12.22 18.97 13.39
N TYR A 37 12.06 19.53 14.58
CA TYR A 37 12.85 19.21 15.77
C TYR A 37 12.34 17.95 16.48
N VAL A 38 13.19 17.42 17.36
CA VAL A 38 12.82 16.43 18.37
C VAL A 38 12.21 17.16 19.56
N VAL A 39 11.08 16.66 20.07
CA VAL A 39 10.40 17.17 21.26
C VAL A 39 10.43 16.14 22.38
N ARG A 40 10.51 16.63 23.62
CA ARG A 40 10.29 15.89 24.85
C ARG A 40 9.01 16.39 25.48
N ILE A 41 8.05 15.50 25.73
CA ILE A 41 6.81 15.85 26.42
C ILE A 41 7.06 15.71 27.92
N ASP A 42 6.87 16.79 28.66
CA ASP A 42 7.11 16.85 30.11
C ASP A 42 5.81 16.66 30.91
N GLU A 43 4.68 17.11 30.36
CA GLU A 43 3.39 17.08 31.04
C GLU A 43 2.25 16.83 30.02
N ALA A 44 1.25 16.08 30.46
CA ALA A 44 -0.04 15.94 29.77
C ALA A 44 -1.14 16.54 30.66
N VAL A 45 -1.76 17.61 30.20
CA VAL A 45 -2.82 18.32 30.92
C VAL A 45 -4.15 17.66 30.57
N THR A 46 -4.95 17.33 31.59
CA THR A 46 -6.27 16.74 31.45
C THR A 46 -7.38 17.71 31.87
N ASN A 47 -8.56 17.58 31.27
CA ASN A 47 -9.78 18.23 31.74
C ASN A 47 -10.39 17.47 32.94
N ASP A 48 -11.51 17.97 33.48
CA ASP A 48 -12.23 17.37 34.61
C ASP A 48 -12.75 15.94 34.34
N ALA A 49 -12.92 15.57 33.07
CA ALA A 49 -13.31 14.23 32.64
C ALA A 49 -12.10 13.28 32.48
N GLY A 50 -10.88 13.75 32.75
CA GLY A 50 -9.65 12.98 32.59
C GLY A 50 -9.14 12.86 31.15
N GLU A 51 -9.72 13.62 30.21
CA GLU A 51 -9.27 13.62 28.82
C GLU A 51 -8.08 14.55 28.63
N VAL A 52 -7.05 14.10 27.91
CA VAL A 52 -5.88 14.92 27.60
C VAL A 52 -6.24 16.00 26.59
N VAL A 53 -6.06 17.26 26.99
CA VAL A 53 -6.39 18.45 26.20
C VAL A 53 -5.15 19.22 25.73
N GLU A 54 -4.01 19.07 26.41
CA GLU A 54 -2.77 19.77 26.07
C GLU A 54 -1.56 18.90 26.42
N LEU A 55 -0.51 18.96 25.59
CA LEU A 55 0.80 18.39 25.90
C LEU A 55 1.81 19.53 26.02
N ARG A 56 2.53 19.59 27.14
CA ARG A 56 3.57 20.58 27.38
C ARG A 56 4.93 19.92 27.39
N GLY A 57 5.92 20.62 26.87
CA GLY A 57 7.26 20.07 26.76
C GLY A 57 8.23 21.05 26.15
N VAL A 58 9.40 20.52 25.82
CA VAL A 58 10.51 21.26 25.22
C VAL A 58 10.89 20.64 23.89
N TYR A 59 11.39 21.47 22.98
CA TYR A 59 12.05 20.99 21.77
C TYR A 59 13.57 21.11 21.93
N LEU A 60 14.31 20.31 21.17
CA LEU A 60 15.77 20.32 21.12
C LEU A 60 16.23 21.15 19.91
N PRO A 61 16.73 22.39 20.08
CA PRO A 61 17.02 23.29 18.95
C PRO A 61 18.09 22.75 17.99
N GLU A 62 19.02 21.95 18.48
CA GLU A 62 20.12 21.35 17.72
C GLU A 62 19.69 20.13 16.89
N SER A 63 18.43 19.69 16.98
CA SER A 63 17.95 18.44 16.38
C SER A 63 17.33 18.58 14.98
N LEU A 64 17.36 19.79 14.39
CA LEU A 64 16.85 20.01 13.05
C LEU A 64 17.73 19.26 12.03
N GLY A 65 17.11 18.36 11.24
CA GLY A 65 17.80 17.58 10.23
C GLY A 65 18.77 16.50 10.74
N LYS A 66 19.03 16.42 12.05
CA LYS A 66 19.97 15.45 12.65
C LYS A 66 19.45 14.87 13.97
N ASN A 67 19.96 13.70 14.38
CA ASN A 67 19.63 13.14 15.69
C ASN A 67 20.44 13.85 16.79
N PRO A 68 19.83 14.24 17.91
CA PRO A 68 20.55 14.77 19.06
C PRO A 68 21.43 13.69 19.70
N GLU A 69 22.64 14.07 20.13
CA GLU A 69 23.58 13.15 20.77
C GLU A 69 23.05 12.69 22.15
N GLY A 70 23.25 11.40 22.47
CA GLY A 70 22.82 10.83 23.76
C GLY A 70 21.30 10.68 23.95
N VAL A 71 20.47 11.12 23.00
CA VAL A 71 19.01 11.09 23.12
C VAL A 71 18.40 10.01 22.22
N LYS A 72 17.68 9.07 22.83
CA LYS A 72 16.98 8.01 22.10
C LYS A 72 15.62 8.50 21.58
N VAL A 73 15.57 8.78 20.27
CA VAL A 73 14.33 9.18 19.57
C VAL A 73 13.52 7.92 19.19
N LYS A 74 12.27 7.82 19.67
CA LYS A 74 11.46 6.59 19.52
C LYS A 74 10.72 6.49 18.18
N GLY A 75 10.52 7.58 17.45
CA GLY A 75 9.87 7.62 16.14
C GLY A 75 9.56 9.04 15.68
N ALA A 76 8.71 9.17 14.66
CA ALA A 76 8.31 10.45 14.09
C ALA A 76 6.79 10.57 13.90
N VAL A 77 6.24 11.75 14.21
CA VAL A 77 4.82 12.10 14.08
C VAL A 77 4.66 13.33 13.18
N HIS A 78 3.51 13.44 12.51
CA HIS A 78 3.16 14.67 11.81
C HIS A 78 2.58 15.68 12.81
N TRP A 79 2.51 16.94 12.38
CA TRP A 79 2.10 18.07 13.21
C TRP A 79 1.70 19.23 12.30
N VAL A 80 0.95 20.20 12.83
CA VAL A 80 0.61 21.45 12.16
C VAL A 80 0.82 22.60 13.15
N ALA A 81 1.52 23.67 12.78
CA ALA A 81 1.59 24.85 13.65
C ALA A 81 0.21 25.47 13.82
N VAL A 82 -0.15 25.85 15.06
CA VAL A 82 -1.40 26.60 15.31
C VAL A 82 -1.39 27.91 14.53
N ALA A 83 -0.23 28.57 14.47
CA ALA A 83 -0.02 29.76 13.66
C ALA A 83 -0.14 29.43 12.16
N GLY A 84 -1.20 29.93 11.52
CA GLY A 84 -1.47 29.74 10.09
C GLY A 84 -2.12 28.39 9.75
N ALA A 85 -2.50 27.58 10.74
CA ALA A 85 -3.35 26.41 10.51
C ALA A 85 -4.68 26.81 9.87
N LEU A 86 -5.10 26.06 8.86
CA LEU A 86 -6.39 26.27 8.21
C LEU A 86 -7.37 25.24 8.76
N ALA A 87 -8.50 25.70 9.31
CA ALA A 87 -9.57 24.83 9.74
C ALA A 87 -10.20 24.13 8.53
N ALA A 88 -10.42 22.81 8.66
CA ALA A 88 -10.96 22.01 7.57
C ALA A 88 -11.83 20.86 8.09
N GLU A 89 -12.78 20.47 7.24
CA GLU A 89 -13.55 19.26 7.40
C GLU A 89 -12.87 18.09 6.66
N PHE A 90 -12.85 16.92 7.29
CA PHE A 90 -12.29 15.70 6.73
C PHE A 90 -13.37 14.63 6.64
N ARG A 91 -13.60 14.13 5.43
CA ARG A 91 -14.54 13.06 5.11
C ARG A 91 -13.74 11.78 4.92
N LEU A 92 -13.71 10.97 5.97
CA LEU A 92 -13.00 9.71 5.99
C LEU A 92 -13.92 8.63 5.45
N TYR A 93 -13.77 8.34 4.16
CA TYR A 93 -14.48 7.25 3.52
C TYR A 93 -13.89 5.88 3.91
N ASP A 94 -14.76 4.90 3.95
CA ASP A 94 -14.48 3.47 4.03
C ASP A 94 -15.45 2.71 3.10
N ARG A 95 -15.34 1.38 3.04
CA ARG A 95 -16.24 0.54 2.23
C ARG A 95 -17.70 0.81 2.57
N LEU A 96 -18.54 0.96 1.55
CA LEU A 96 -19.98 1.20 1.70
C LEU A 96 -20.72 0.01 2.33
N PHE A 97 -20.24 -1.20 2.06
CA PHE A 97 -20.79 -2.44 2.59
C PHE A 97 -19.75 -3.20 3.42
N LYS A 98 -20.24 -3.93 4.42
CA LYS A 98 -19.40 -4.75 5.31
C LYS A 98 -18.94 -6.06 4.65
N VAL A 99 -19.62 -6.48 3.58
CA VAL A 99 -19.37 -7.75 2.88
C VAL A 99 -18.93 -7.50 1.43
N PRO A 100 -18.16 -8.42 0.82
CA PRO A 100 -17.73 -8.28 -0.58
C PRO A 100 -18.88 -8.32 -1.59
N PHE A 101 -19.94 -9.10 -1.32
CA PHE A 101 -21.07 -9.31 -2.21
C PHE A 101 -22.39 -9.06 -1.46
N PRO A 102 -22.84 -7.79 -1.33
CA PRO A 102 -24.02 -7.45 -0.53
C PRO A 102 -25.34 -7.95 -1.14
N ASP A 103 -25.35 -8.35 -2.42
CA ASP A 103 -26.54 -8.86 -3.12
C ASP A 103 -26.60 -10.41 -3.22
N ALA A 104 -25.64 -11.14 -2.65
CA ALA A 104 -25.47 -12.58 -2.91
C ALA A 104 -26.30 -13.52 -2.00
N GLY A 105 -27.30 -13.02 -1.27
CA GLY A 105 -28.07 -13.82 -0.31
C GLY A 105 -29.55 -13.44 -0.23
N GLU A 106 -30.30 -14.13 0.63
CA GLU A 106 -31.68 -13.77 0.95
C GLU A 106 -31.72 -12.52 1.85
N GLY A 107 -32.55 -11.54 1.50
CA GLY A 107 -32.68 -10.28 2.24
C GLY A 107 -32.40 -9.05 1.36
N SER A 108 -32.28 -7.87 1.98
CA SER A 108 -31.92 -6.65 1.28
C SER A 108 -30.43 -6.40 1.39
N PHE A 109 -29.79 -5.97 0.30
CA PHE A 109 -28.38 -5.57 0.33
C PHE A 109 -28.10 -4.42 1.32
N LEU A 110 -29.13 -3.64 1.65
CA LEU A 110 -29.08 -2.59 2.67
C LEU A 110 -28.78 -3.15 4.07
N ASP A 111 -29.08 -4.41 4.33
CA ASP A 111 -28.76 -5.09 5.60
C ASP A 111 -27.24 -5.19 5.81
N HIS A 112 -26.47 -5.12 4.72
CA HIS A 112 -25.00 -5.15 4.75
C HIS A 112 -24.35 -3.78 4.75
N TYR A 113 -25.13 -2.69 4.85
CA TYR A 113 -24.63 -1.32 4.90
C TYR A 113 -23.61 -1.14 6.04
N ASN A 114 -22.52 -0.44 5.72
CA ASN A 114 -21.51 -0.05 6.70
C ASN A 114 -21.83 1.34 7.26
N PRO A 115 -22.33 1.47 8.51
CA PRO A 115 -22.60 2.78 9.10
C PRO A 115 -21.33 3.60 9.33
N ASP A 116 -20.16 2.94 9.34
CA ASP A 116 -18.85 3.60 9.44
C ASP A 116 -18.25 3.95 8.06
N SER A 117 -19.01 3.79 6.95
CA SER A 117 -18.51 4.06 5.59
C SER A 117 -18.13 5.52 5.35
N LEU A 118 -18.60 6.44 6.20
CA LEU A 118 -18.23 7.83 6.20
C LEU A 118 -18.13 8.34 7.64
N LYS A 119 -16.97 8.90 7.99
CA LYS A 119 -16.79 9.69 9.21
C LYS A 119 -16.42 11.11 8.84
N VAL A 120 -17.17 12.07 9.33
CA VAL A 120 -16.90 13.50 9.14
C VAL A 120 -16.24 14.04 10.40
N LEU A 121 -15.04 14.58 10.27
CA LEU A 121 -14.24 15.13 11.37
C LEU A 121 -13.86 16.58 11.08
N GLN A 122 -13.62 17.36 12.13
CA GLN A 122 -13.05 18.71 12.04
C GLN A 122 -11.60 18.66 12.49
N GLY A 123 -10.74 19.42 11.83
CA GLY A 123 -9.32 19.49 12.17
C GLY A 123 -8.62 20.63 11.44
N TYR A 124 -7.30 20.48 11.29
CA TYR A 124 -6.44 21.52 10.74
C TYR A 124 -5.49 20.97 9.67
N VAL A 125 -5.27 21.76 8.63
CA VAL A 125 -4.26 21.51 7.60
C VAL A 125 -3.24 22.64 7.57
N GLU A 126 -2.03 22.35 7.08
CA GLU A 126 -1.00 23.39 6.93
C GLU A 126 -1.33 24.38 5.80
N PRO A 127 -0.84 25.63 5.86
CA PRO A 127 -1.28 26.69 4.95
C PRO A 127 -0.87 26.51 3.48
N SER A 128 0.10 25.63 3.19
CA SER A 128 0.60 25.40 1.82
C SER A 128 -0.52 24.96 0.86
N VAL A 129 -1.52 24.25 1.37
CA VAL A 129 -2.62 23.70 0.56
C VAL A 129 -3.62 24.75 0.06
N ALA A 130 -3.56 25.99 0.56
CA ALA A 130 -4.52 27.03 0.20
C ALA A 130 -4.33 27.57 -1.23
N THR A 131 -3.09 27.57 -1.71
CA THR A 131 -2.71 28.23 -2.97
C THR A 131 -2.50 27.26 -4.13
N ASP A 132 -2.45 25.97 -3.83
CA ASP A 132 -2.24 24.93 -4.83
C ASP A 132 -3.52 24.67 -5.64
N ASP A 133 -3.34 24.05 -6.81
CA ASP A 133 -4.44 23.68 -7.70
C ASP A 133 -5.47 22.82 -6.95
N PRO A 134 -6.79 23.13 -6.99
CA PRO A 134 -7.84 22.32 -6.38
C PRO A 134 -7.85 20.83 -6.83
N GLU A 135 -7.29 20.51 -7.98
CA GLU A 135 -7.11 19.13 -8.48
C GLU A 135 -5.92 18.40 -7.84
N THR A 136 -5.10 19.09 -7.04
CA THR A 136 -3.94 18.51 -6.35
C THR A 136 -4.40 17.47 -5.33
N ARG A 137 -3.75 16.30 -5.38
CA ARG A 137 -3.96 15.21 -4.43
C ARG A 137 -2.76 15.13 -3.50
N TYR A 138 -3.01 15.09 -2.20
CA TYR A 138 -1.97 15.08 -1.18
C TYR A 138 -1.87 13.74 -0.51
N GLN A 139 -0.65 13.37 -0.13
CA GLN A 139 -0.46 12.40 0.93
C GLN A 139 -0.41 13.15 2.26
N PHE A 140 -1.46 13.08 3.06
CA PHE A 140 -1.39 13.53 4.45
C PHE A 140 -0.59 12.51 5.24
N GLU A 141 0.56 12.98 5.73
CA GLU A 141 1.57 12.16 6.37
C GLU A 141 0.96 11.26 7.45
N ARG A 142 1.29 9.96 7.38
CA ARG A 142 0.81 8.90 8.29
C ARG A 142 -0.70 8.62 8.25
N LEU A 143 -1.51 9.42 7.56
CA LEU A 143 -2.97 9.28 7.53
C LEU A 143 -3.49 8.61 6.26
N GLY A 144 -3.07 9.07 5.08
CA GLY A 144 -3.59 8.58 3.81
C GLY A 144 -3.43 9.57 2.66
N TYR A 145 -4.05 9.27 1.53
CA TYR A 145 -4.15 10.19 0.40
C TYR A 145 -5.49 10.91 0.44
N PHE A 146 -5.48 12.21 0.21
CA PHE A 146 -6.62 13.10 0.32
C PHE A 146 -6.73 13.99 -0.92
N TRP A 147 -7.95 14.37 -1.24
CA TRP A 147 -8.27 15.32 -2.28
C TRP A 147 -9.28 16.33 -1.74
N ARG A 148 -9.18 17.57 -2.20
CA ARG A 148 -10.20 18.58 -1.92
C ARG A 148 -11.50 18.11 -2.56
N ASP A 149 -12.57 18.06 -1.76
CA ASP A 149 -13.85 17.53 -2.22
C ASP A 149 -14.33 18.38 -3.41
N PRO A 150 -14.58 17.77 -4.58
CA PRO A 150 -14.89 18.50 -5.80
C PRO A 150 -16.29 19.10 -5.80
N VAL A 151 -17.13 18.83 -4.79
CA VAL A 151 -18.48 19.40 -4.69
C VAL A 151 -18.55 20.31 -3.46
N LEU A 152 -18.25 19.76 -2.29
CA LEU A 152 -18.37 20.44 -1.00
C LEU A 152 -17.19 21.37 -0.70
N GLY A 153 -16.04 21.13 -1.35
CA GLY A 153 -14.84 21.96 -1.22
C GLY A 153 -14.77 23.11 -2.21
N ARG A 154 -15.77 23.27 -3.11
CA ARG A 154 -15.91 24.41 -4.04
C ARG A 154 -16.45 25.64 -3.29
N GLY A 155 -15.60 26.27 -2.48
CA GLY A 155 -15.95 27.47 -1.73
C GLY A 155 -14.86 27.84 -0.73
N GLU A 156 -15.20 28.72 0.21
CA GLU A 156 -14.29 29.12 1.30
C GLU A 156 -13.99 27.98 2.27
N LYS A 157 -14.92 27.02 2.41
CA LYS A 157 -14.75 25.85 3.27
C LYS A 157 -13.75 24.87 2.65
N LEU A 158 -12.74 24.51 3.44
CA LEU A 158 -11.84 23.42 3.10
C LEU A 158 -12.47 22.10 3.53
N VAL A 159 -12.83 21.29 2.54
CA VAL A 159 -13.36 19.93 2.75
C VAL A 159 -12.45 18.95 2.04
N TRP A 160 -11.93 17.98 2.78
CA TRP A 160 -10.99 16.97 2.29
C TRP A 160 -11.61 15.57 2.33
N GLY A 161 -11.71 14.92 1.19
CA GLY A 161 -12.08 13.51 1.09
C GLY A 161 -10.85 12.61 1.15
N ARG A 162 -10.85 11.60 2.04
CA ARG A 162 -9.80 10.57 2.02
C ARG A 162 -10.03 9.63 0.84
N ILE A 163 -9.09 9.61 -0.09
CA ILE A 163 -9.07 8.71 -1.25
C ILE A 163 -8.81 7.28 -0.79
N ILE A 164 -7.71 7.08 -0.05
CA ILE A 164 -7.29 5.77 0.44
C ILE A 164 -6.35 5.91 1.65
N THR A 165 -6.32 4.90 2.52
CA THR A 165 -5.35 4.81 3.63
C THR A 165 -3.96 4.38 3.16
N LEU A 166 -2.91 4.71 3.92
CA LEU A 166 -1.53 4.30 3.56
C LEU A 166 -1.28 2.79 3.61
N LYS A 167 -2.10 2.08 4.39
CA LYS A 167 -2.04 0.62 4.52
C LYS A 167 -3.45 0.08 4.40
N ASP A 168 -3.58 -1.03 3.70
CA ASP A 168 -4.81 -1.80 3.63
C ASP A 168 -5.13 -2.38 5.02
N THR A 169 -6.12 -1.80 5.69
CA THR A 169 -6.64 -2.27 6.98
C THR A 169 -7.59 -3.45 6.82
N TRP A 170 -8.11 -3.69 5.61
CA TRP A 170 -9.12 -4.73 5.34
C TRP A 170 -8.53 -6.12 5.15
N LYS A 171 -7.27 -6.24 4.69
CA LYS A 171 -6.51 -7.50 4.79
C LYS A 171 -6.37 -8.01 6.23
N LYS A 172 -6.60 -7.16 7.24
CA LYS A 172 -6.65 -7.53 8.67
C LYS A 172 -8.06 -7.47 9.28
N ALA A 173 -9.04 -6.85 8.61
CA ALA A 173 -10.39 -6.64 9.14
C ALA A 173 -11.38 -7.78 8.88
N GLY A 174 -10.97 -8.91 8.29
CA GLY A 174 -11.62 -10.20 8.52
C GLY A 174 -11.43 -10.72 9.96
N ALA A 175 -10.78 -9.93 10.81
CA ALA A 175 -10.43 -10.25 12.17
C ALA A 175 -10.43 -9.00 13.08
N GLN A 176 -11.59 -8.40 13.33
CA GLN A 176 -11.74 -7.56 14.53
C GLN A 176 -12.93 -8.01 15.38
N LYS A 177 -12.55 -8.58 16.53
CA LYS A 177 -13.36 -8.79 17.73
C LYS A 177 -13.96 -7.44 18.16
N GLN A 178 -15.27 -7.40 18.33
CA GLN A 178 -15.92 -6.43 19.21
C GLN A 178 -15.43 -6.66 20.65
N GLU A 179 -14.92 -5.62 21.30
CA GLU A 179 -14.73 -5.58 22.75
C GLU A 179 -16.10 -5.34 23.42
N ALA A 180 -16.82 -6.43 23.68
CA ALA A 180 -17.71 -6.49 24.83
C ALA A 180 -16.87 -6.75 26.08
N LYS A 181 -17.34 -6.22 27.22
CA LYS A 181 -16.79 -6.39 28.58
C LYS A 181 -16.03 -7.71 28.77
N ARG A 182 -14.80 -7.59 29.29
CA ARG A 182 -13.90 -8.70 29.62
C ARG A 182 -14.55 -9.71 30.56
N GLU A 183 -14.98 -10.82 29.99
CA GLU A 183 -14.93 -12.14 30.64
C GLU A 183 -13.77 -12.95 30.03
N PRO A 184 -13.23 -13.96 30.75
CA PRO A 184 -11.99 -14.64 30.36
C PRO A 184 -12.16 -15.32 29.00
N ARG A 185 -11.26 -15.02 28.06
CA ARG A 185 -11.24 -15.61 26.71
C ARG A 185 -11.10 -17.15 26.76
N PRO A 186 -11.91 -17.90 26.00
CA PRO A 186 -11.49 -19.21 25.49
C PRO A 186 -10.44 -19.05 24.36
N ALA A 187 -9.75 -20.14 24.07
CA ALA A 187 -8.42 -20.25 23.48
C ALA A 187 -8.18 -19.68 22.05
N LYS A 188 -6.90 -19.75 21.66
CA LYS A 188 -6.21 -19.26 20.44
C LYS A 188 -6.98 -19.44 19.11
N LYS A 189 -6.73 -18.54 18.16
CA LYS A 189 -7.03 -18.77 16.74
C LYS A 189 -6.26 -19.99 16.27
N ALA A 190 -7.01 -20.93 15.70
CA ALA A 190 -6.55 -22.10 14.99
C ALA A 190 -5.36 -21.79 14.06
N GLY A 191 -4.27 -22.54 14.21
CA GLY A 191 -3.12 -22.53 13.32
C GLY A 191 -3.45 -23.07 11.93
N PRO A 192 -2.46 -23.12 11.03
CA PRO A 192 -2.65 -23.62 9.68
C PRO A 192 -3.13 -25.09 9.66
N GLU A 193 -2.54 -25.93 10.53
CA GLU A 193 -2.97 -27.31 10.80
C GLU A 193 -4.43 -27.40 11.32
N ASP A 194 -4.85 -26.45 12.14
CA ASP A 194 -6.22 -26.42 12.68
C ASP A 194 -7.26 -26.01 11.61
N LYS A 195 -6.85 -25.31 10.54
CA LYS A 195 -7.75 -24.96 9.42
C LYS A 195 -7.95 -26.14 8.46
N ALA A 196 -6.91 -26.93 8.23
CA ALA A 196 -7.02 -28.20 7.51
C ALA A 196 -7.84 -29.23 8.31
N ALA A 197 -7.73 -29.21 9.65
CA ALA A 197 -8.54 -30.04 10.53
C ALA A 197 -10.06 -29.74 10.46
N ALA A 198 -10.44 -28.53 10.04
CA ALA A 198 -11.83 -28.12 9.85
C ALA A 198 -12.41 -28.45 8.47
N LEU A 199 -11.63 -29.03 7.55
CA LEU A 199 -12.09 -29.47 6.24
C LEU A 199 -12.92 -30.76 6.38
N ALA A 200 -13.96 -30.89 5.54
CA ALA A 200 -14.65 -32.16 5.37
C ALA A 200 -13.68 -33.24 4.85
N PRO A 201 -13.95 -34.55 5.04
CA PRO A 201 -13.03 -35.62 4.64
C PRO A 201 -12.59 -35.54 3.17
N GLU A 202 -13.52 -35.24 2.26
CA GLU A 202 -13.26 -35.11 0.82
C GLU A 202 -12.39 -33.87 0.51
N GLU A 203 -12.69 -32.73 1.13
CA GLU A 203 -11.90 -31.51 1.00
C GLU A 203 -10.49 -31.69 1.56
N ARG A 204 -10.35 -32.47 2.65
CA ARG A 204 -9.04 -32.78 3.25
C ARG A 204 -8.19 -33.62 2.32
N GLU A 205 -8.76 -34.61 1.65
CA GLU A 205 -8.03 -35.42 0.67
C GLU A 205 -7.48 -34.55 -0.47
N VAL A 206 -8.32 -33.63 -0.98
CA VAL A 206 -7.90 -32.66 -2.01
C VAL A 206 -6.81 -31.73 -1.48
N TYR A 207 -6.97 -31.22 -0.26
CA TYR A 207 -5.95 -30.38 0.38
C TYR A 207 -4.61 -31.09 0.46
N GLU A 208 -4.56 -32.30 1.02
CA GLU A 208 -3.32 -33.08 1.15
C GLU A 208 -2.70 -33.38 -0.23
N ARG A 209 -3.54 -33.72 -1.23
CA ARG A 209 -3.09 -33.91 -2.61
C ARG A 209 -2.44 -32.65 -3.17
N CYS A 210 -3.06 -31.48 -3.01
CA CYS A 210 -2.48 -30.20 -3.41
C CYS A 210 -1.15 -29.93 -2.69
N ARG A 211 -1.07 -30.21 -1.39
CA ARG A 211 0.17 -30.03 -0.62
C ARG A 211 1.29 -30.95 -1.11
N HIS A 212 0.99 -32.20 -1.40
CA HIS A 212 1.93 -33.17 -1.99
C HIS A 212 2.44 -32.72 -3.37
N LEU A 213 1.60 -32.05 -4.15
CA LEU A 213 1.98 -31.48 -5.44
C LEU A 213 2.80 -30.18 -5.33
N GLY A 214 3.05 -29.68 -4.12
CA GLY A 214 3.83 -28.48 -3.86
C GLY A 214 3.02 -27.17 -3.84
N VAL A 215 1.69 -27.24 -3.88
CA VAL A 215 0.81 -26.06 -3.82
C VAL A 215 0.90 -25.42 -2.43
N GLY A 216 1.08 -24.11 -2.35
CA GLY A 216 1.09 -23.36 -1.09
C GLY A 216 -0.16 -23.60 -0.23
N GLU A 217 -0.01 -23.53 1.09
CA GLU A 217 -1.08 -23.89 2.03
C GLU A 217 -2.35 -23.03 1.87
N ALA A 218 -2.18 -21.73 1.63
CA ALA A 218 -3.31 -20.81 1.46
C ALA A 218 -4.10 -21.11 0.18
N GLU A 219 -3.40 -21.48 -0.90
CA GLU A 219 -3.99 -21.88 -2.17
C GLU A 219 -4.66 -23.25 -2.04
N ALA A 220 -3.99 -24.23 -1.42
CA ALA A 220 -4.51 -25.58 -1.22
C ALA A 220 -5.82 -25.58 -0.43
N LEU A 221 -5.93 -24.75 0.62
CA LEU A 221 -7.18 -24.59 1.39
C LEU A 221 -8.34 -24.04 0.55
N GLN A 222 -8.05 -23.14 -0.39
CA GLN A 222 -9.07 -22.54 -1.25
C GLN A 222 -9.51 -23.49 -2.35
N ILE A 223 -8.55 -24.23 -2.92
CA ILE A 223 -8.80 -25.23 -3.98
C ILE A 223 -9.55 -26.44 -3.41
N ALA A 224 -9.22 -26.85 -2.18
CA ALA A 224 -9.95 -27.91 -1.49
C ALA A 224 -11.46 -27.62 -1.37
N ARG A 225 -11.82 -26.34 -1.12
CA ARG A 225 -13.19 -25.89 -0.86
C ARG A 225 -13.98 -25.47 -2.10
N ASP A 226 -13.31 -25.31 -3.25
CA ASP A 226 -13.95 -24.82 -4.46
C ASP A 226 -13.71 -25.78 -5.62
N GLU A 227 -14.79 -26.44 -6.05
CA GLU A 227 -14.78 -27.41 -7.13
C GLU A 227 -14.30 -26.80 -8.45
N ARG A 228 -14.67 -25.55 -8.77
CA ARG A 228 -14.28 -24.92 -10.04
C ARG A 228 -12.79 -24.62 -10.08
N LEU A 229 -12.22 -24.16 -8.95
CA LEU A 229 -10.77 -23.98 -8.84
C LEU A 229 -10.03 -25.32 -8.91
N ARG A 230 -10.59 -26.36 -8.29
CA ARG A 230 -10.04 -27.71 -8.30
C ARG A 230 -10.00 -28.29 -9.70
N THR A 231 -11.13 -28.31 -10.41
CA THR A 231 -11.23 -28.82 -11.78
C THR A 231 -10.26 -28.10 -12.70
N TYR A 232 -10.23 -26.76 -12.66
CA TYR A 232 -9.30 -26.00 -13.50
C TYR A 232 -7.83 -26.31 -13.20
N LEU A 233 -7.47 -26.47 -11.91
CA LEU A 233 -6.10 -26.85 -11.53
C LEU A 233 -5.76 -28.29 -11.96
N GLU A 234 -6.71 -29.21 -11.85
CA GLU A 234 -6.56 -30.59 -12.34
C GLU A 234 -6.30 -30.60 -13.85
N ASP A 235 -7.06 -29.81 -14.62
CA ASP A 235 -6.88 -29.67 -16.06
C ASP A 235 -5.50 -29.07 -16.42
N CYS A 236 -4.96 -28.15 -15.61
CA CYS A 236 -3.59 -27.64 -15.80
C CYS A 236 -2.52 -28.74 -15.69
N SER A 237 -2.80 -29.84 -14.98
CA SER A 237 -1.84 -30.94 -14.78
C SER A 237 -1.50 -31.67 -16.09
N ALA A 238 -2.32 -31.55 -17.13
CA ALA A 238 -2.04 -32.09 -18.46
C ALA A 238 -0.91 -31.33 -19.19
N TYR A 239 -0.62 -30.09 -18.77
CA TYR A 239 0.29 -29.18 -19.47
C TYR A 239 1.54 -28.81 -18.65
N GLY A 240 1.59 -29.20 -17.36
CA GLY A 240 2.77 -29.03 -16.52
C GLY A 240 2.45 -29.11 -15.02
N PRO A 241 3.40 -28.73 -14.15
CA PRO A 241 3.22 -28.83 -12.71
C PRO A 241 2.08 -27.92 -12.20
N PRO A 242 1.01 -28.46 -11.59
CA PRO A 242 -0.13 -27.66 -11.14
C PRO A 242 0.24 -26.66 -10.04
N ALA A 243 1.31 -26.91 -9.28
CA ALA A 243 1.81 -25.97 -8.27
C ALA A 243 2.21 -24.60 -8.86
N LEU A 244 2.67 -24.56 -10.11
CA LEU A 244 2.98 -23.29 -10.80
C LEU A 244 1.70 -22.49 -11.06
N ALA A 245 0.61 -23.16 -11.44
CA ALA A 245 -0.67 -22.53 -11.73
C ALA A 245 -1.45 -22.12 -10.48
N ALA A 246 -1.30 -22.82 -9.35
CA ALA A 246 -2.17 -22.64 -8.19
C ALA A 246 -2.31 -21.19 -7.68
N PRO A 247 -1.24 -20.37 -7.56
CA PRO A 247 -1.40 -18.97 -7.18
C PRO A 247 -2.17 -18.14 -8.22
N TRP A 248 -2.05 -18.47 -9.50
CA TRP A 248 -2.74 -17.75 -10.58
C TRP A 248 -4.21 -18.15 -10.67
N VAL A 249 -4.49 -19.44 -10.54
CA VAL A 249 -5.85 -20.00 -10.45
C VAL A 249 -6.60 -19.39 -9.28
N VAL A 250 -5.98 -19.29 -8.10
CA VAL A 250 -6.63 -18.76 -6.91
C VAL A 250 -6.75 -17.23 -6.94
N HIS A 251 -5.68 -16.50 -7.28
CA HIS A 251 -5.63 -15.05 -7.06
C HIS A 251 -5.94 -14.20 -8.30
N VAL A 252 -5.84 -14.76 -9.51
CA VAL A 252 -6.07 -14.01 -10.76
C VAL A 252 -7.32 -14.53 -11.47
N LEU A 253 -7.36 -15.83 -11.79
CA LEU A 253 -8.53 -16.43 -12.45
C LEU A 253 -9.68 -16.70 -11.48
N GLY A 254 -9.41 -16.75 -10.17
CA GLY A 254 -10.36 -17.18 -9.16
C GLY A 254 -11.75 -16.53 -9.24
N PRO A 255 -11.85 -15.19 -9.38
CA PRO A 255 -13.13 -14.52 -9.57
C PRO A 255 -13.89 -15.01 -10.82
N SER A 256 -13.23 -15.05 -11.98
CA SER A 256 -13.85 -15.45 -13.25
C SER A 256 -14.21 -16.92 -13.30
N LEU A 257 -13.39 -17.80 -12.69
CA LEU A 257 -13.68 -19.23 -12.59
C LEU A 257 -14.93 -19.49 -11.76
N ARG A 258 -15.05 -18.83 -10.60
CA ARG A 258 -16.24 -18.94 -9.73
C ARG A 258 -17.49 -18.40 -10.39
N ALA A 259 -17.37 -17.33 -11.18
CA ALA A 259 -18.45 -16.79 -11.99
C ALA A 259 -18.81 -17.67 -13.20
N GLY A 260 -17.93 -18.60 -13.61
CA GLY A 260 -18.11 -19.40 -14.82
C GLY A 260 -17.84 -18.62 -16.11
N GLU A 261 -17.10 -17.52 -16.00
CA GLU A 261 -16.81 -16.57 -17.08
C GLU A 261 -15.35 -16.65 -17.55
N ALA A 262 -14.56 -17.58 -17.01
CA ALA A 262 -13.16 -17.73 -17.38
C ALA A 262 -13.02 -18.12 -18.86
N THR A 263 -12.39 -17.25 -19.64
CA THR A 263 -12.13 -17.43 -21.08
C THR A 263 -10.75 -18.02 -21.37
N VAL A 264 -9.83 -17.94 -20.41
CA VAL A 264 -8.47 -18.48 -20.53
C VAL A 264 -8.50 -19.98 -20.28
N SER A 265 -7.92 -20.76 -21.20
CA SER A 265 -7.82 -22.21 -21.07
C SER A 265 -6.66 -22.64 -20.15
N PRO A 266 -6.73 -23.83 -19.53
CA PRO A 266 -5.62 -24.40 -18.76
C PRO A 266 -4.31 -24.49 -19.56
N GLU A 267 -4.38 -24.83 -20.84
CA GLU A 267 -3.25 -24.85 -21.78
C GLU A 267 -2.60 -23.47 -21.93
N ALA A 268 -3.42 -22.45 -22.20
CA ALA A 268 -2.95 -21.09 -22.41
C ALA A 268 -2.30 -20.50 -21.14
N LEU A 269 -2.88 -20.78 -19.97
CA LEU A 269 -2.26 -20.41 -18.69
C LEU A 269 -0.90 -21.10 -18.52
N MET A 270 -0.81 -22.41 -18.77
CA MET A 270 0.43 -23.14 -18.56
C MET A 270 1.52 -22.76 -19.57
N ALA A 271 1.15 -22.44 -20.81
CA ALA A 271 2.06 -21.90 -21.81
C ALA A 271 2.66 -20.55 -21.36
N LEU A 272 1.83 -19.64 -20.85
CA LEU A 272 2.28 -18.36 -20.26
C LEU A 272 3.27 -18.58 -19.11
N LEU A 273 2.93 -19.49 -18.18
CA LEU A 273 3.76 -19.74 -17.00
C LEU A 273 5.09 -20.41 -17.35
N ALA A 274 5.13 -21.25 -18.39
CA ALA A 274 6.37 -21.84 -18.86
C ALA A 274 7.36 -20.78 -19.40
N GLU A 275 6.88 -19.78 -20.14
CA GLU A 275 7.73 -18.69 -20.64
C GLU A 275 8.14 -17.71 -19.53
N LEU A 276 7.27 -17.52 -18.53
CA LEU A 276 7.63 -16.77 -17.31
C LEU A 276 8.80 -17.44 -16.57
N GLU A 277 8.78 -18.76 -16.39
CA GLU A 277 9.85 -19.51 -15.72
C GLU A 277 11.17 -19.47 -16.51
N LYS A 278 11.11 -19.38 -17.85
CA LYS A 278 12.28 -19.17 -18.71
C LYS A 278 12.84 -17.73 -18.64
N GLY A 279 12.13 -16.82 -17.97
CA GLY A 279 12.54 -15.43 -17.83
C GLY A 279 12.26 -14.57 -19.07
N ALA A 280 11.36 -14.99 -19.97
CA ALA A 280 11.00 -14.22 -21.16
C ALA A 280 10.38 -12.86 -20.80
N PHE A 281 9.73 -12.76 -19.64
CA PHE A 281 9.19 -11.56 -19.05
C PHE A 281 9.02 -11.71 -17.54
N ASP A 282 8.71 -10.62 -16.84
CA ASP A 282 8.48 -10.63 -15.40
C ASP A 282 7.04 -11.02 -15.03
N ARG A 283 6.82 -11.29 -13.73
CA ARG A 283 5.51 -11.64 -13.19
C ARG A 283 4.45 -10.54 -13.41
N ARG A 284 4.85 -9.28 -13.48
CA ARG A 284 3.93 -8.14 -13.69
C ARG A 284 3.39 -8.16 -15.13
N VAL A 285 4.23 -8.42 -16.11
CA VAL A 285 3.82 -8.61 -17.52
C VAL A 285 2.88 -9.79 -17.64
N ALA A 286 3.24 -10.95 -17.08
CA ALA A 286 2.40 -12.14 -17.12
C ALA A 286 1.02 -11.90 -16.52
N LYS A 287 0.96 -11.20 -15.37
CA LYS A 287 -0.29 -10.84 -14.72
C LYS A 287 -1.15 -9.90 -15.56
N GLN A 288 -0.55 -8.84 -16.09
CA GLN A 288 -1.27 -7.88 -16.94
C GLN A 288 -1.84 -8.56 -18.18
N ALA A 289 -1.03 -9.37 -18.86
CA ALA A 289 -1.46 -10.11 -20.05
C ALA A 289 -2.64 -11.04 -19.78
N LEU A 290 -2.64 -11.70 -18.62
CA LEU A 290 -3.70 -12.59 -18.18
C LEU A 290 -4.99 -11.84 -17.83
N GLU A 291 -4.89 -10.68 -17.16
CA GLU A 291 -6.05 -9.81 -16.87
C GLU A 291 -6.65 -9.24 -18.17
N GLU A 292 -5.82 -8.84 -19.14
CA GLU A 292 -6.27 -8.37 -20.45
C GLU A 292 -6.92 -9.50 -21.28
N ALA A 293 -6.39 -10.71 -21.23
CA ALA A 293 -6.98 -11.88 -21.88
C ALA A 293 -8.36 -12.23 -21.28
N LEU A 294 -8.52 -12.12 -19.96
CA LEU A 294 -9.81 -12.35 -19.31
C LEU A 294 -10.85 -11.29 -19.69
N ALA A 295 -10.44 -10.01 -19.83
CA ALA A 295 -11.35 -8.92 -20.15
C ALA A 295 -11.72 -8.83 -21.64
N GLY A 296 -10.76 -9.08 -22.54
CA GLY A 296 -10.91 -8.83 -23.97
C GLY A 296 -10.71 -10.06 -24.86
N GLY A 297 -10.49 -11.24 -24.29
CA GLY A 297 -10.17 -12.48 -25.01
C GLY A 297 -8.76 -12.49 -25.62
N GLY A 298 -8.44 -13.56 -26.34
CA GLY A 298 -7.15 -13.77 -26.98
C GLY A 298 -6.13 -14.51 -26.10
N ASP A 299 -4.99 -14.85 -26.68
CA ASP A 299 -3.96 -15.65 -26.02
C ASP A 299 -3.14 -14.82 -25.02
N PRO A 300 -3.04 -15.22 -23.74
CA PRO A 300 -2.30 -14.47 -22.74
C PRO A 300 -0.79 -14.49 -22.96
N LEU A 301 -0.23 -15.52 -23.59
CA LEU A 301 1.21 -15.56 -23.88
C LEU A 301 1.58 -14.58 -25.00
N GLU A 302 0.82 -14.54 -26.09
CA GLU A 302 1.01 -13.55 -27.17
C GLU A 302 0.93 -12.12 -26.63
N ARG A 303 -0.03 -11.84 -25.75
CA ARG A 303 -0.15 -10.54 -25.06
C ARG A 303 1.07 -10.24 -24.20
N ALA A 304 1.56 -11.21 -23.43
CA ALA A 304 2.75 -11.05 -22.60
C ALA A 304 4.00 -10.76 -23.45
N GLN A 305 4.16 -11.47 -24.58
CA GLN A 305 5.25 -11.24 -25.52
C GLN A 305 5.17 -9.85 -26.16
N ALA A 306 3.98 -9.40 -26.57
CA ALA A 306 3.79 -8.06 -27.12
C ALA A 306 4.13 -6.97 -26.07
N LEU A 307 3.67 -7.15 -24.83
CA LEU A 307 3.99 -6.25 -23.72
C LEU A 307 5.48 -6.23 -23.39
N ALA A 308 6.16 -7.39 -23.50
CA ALA A 308 7.59 -7.51 -23.26
C ALA A 308 8.43 -6.91 -24.39
N ALA A 309 8.08 -7.15 -25.65
CA ALA A 309 8.74 -6.58 -26.83
C ALA A 309 8.61 -5.05 -26.90
N GLY A 310 7.54 -4.50 -26.32
CA GLY A 310 7.36 -3.06 -26.14
C GLY A 310 8.26 -2.43 -25.06
N ARG A 311 9.05 -3.20 -24.30
CA ARG A 311 9.96 -2.68 -23.27
C ARG A 311 11.40 -2.65 -23.74
N ILE A 312 12.16 -1.66 -23.27
CA ILE A 312 13.61 -1.63 -23.52
C ILE A 312 14.32 -2.69 -22.66
N SER A 313 15.40 -3.27 -23.19
CA SER A 313 16.22 -4.22 -22.44
C SER A 313 17.04 -3.53 -21.34
N GLY A 314 17.61 -4.30 -20.42
CA GLY A 314 18.51 -3.76 -19.39
C GLY A 314 19.74 -3.06 -19.98
N GLU A 315 20.34 -3.64 -21.02
CA GLU A 315 21.48 -3.04 -21.72
C GLU A 315 21.11 -1.75 -22.47
N GLU A 316 19.92 -1.71 -23.07
CA GLU A 316 19.40 -0.51 -23.73
C GLU A 316 19.09 0.59 -22.70
N LEU A 317 18.55 0.23 -21.53
CA LEU A 317 18.32 1.14 -20.42
C LEU A 317 19.63 1.73 -19.89
N GLU A 318 20.65 0.92 -19.67
CA GLU A 318 21.96 1.40 -19.21
C GLU A 318 22.58 2.39 -20.20
N ARG A 319 22.52 2.08 -21.50
CA ARG A 319 23.00 2.97 -22.57
C ARG A 319 22.24 4.29 -22.58
N LEU A 320 20.91 4.25 -22.49
CA LEU A 320 20.08 5.46 -22.42
C LEU A 320 20.39 6.30 -21.18
N VAL A 321 20.66 5.66 -20.04
CA VAL A 321 21.10 6.35 -18.82
C VAL A 321 22.45 7.03 -19.03
N GLU A 322 23.44 6.33 -19.59
CA GLU A 322 24.76 6.92 -19.90
C GLU A 322 24.65 8.11 -20.85
N GLU A 323 23.86 7.99 -21.92
CA GLU A 323 23.61 9.07 -22.87
C GLU A 323 22.92 10.27 -22.22
N VAL A 324 22.00 10.04 -21.28
CA VAL A 324 21.32 11.11 -20.54
C VAL A 324 22.28 11.81 -19.59
N LEU A 325 23.11 11.06 -18.86
CA LEU A 325 24.11 11.63 -17.96
C LEU A 325 25.21 12.38 -18.73
N GLY A 326 25.64 11.87 -19.88
CA GLY A 326 26.62 12.52 -20.75
C GLY A 326 26.11 13.79 -21.42
N ALA A 327 24.80 13.87 -21.72
CA ALA A 327 24.17 15.07 -22.26
C ALA A 327 23.94 16.18 -21.22
N HIS A 328 23.99 15.84 -19.93
CA HIS A 328 23.70 16.74 -18.80
C HIS A 328 24.77 16.67 -17.71
N PRO A 329 26.04 16.99 -18.04
CA PRO A 329 27.18 16.82 -17.12
C PRO A 329 27.10 17.76 -15.91
N ASP A 330 26.61 18.99 -16.09
CA ASP A 330 26.51 19.99 -15.03
C ASP A 330 25.44 19.61 -13.99
N GLU A 331 24.29 19.11 -14.45
CA GLU A 331 23.24 18.58 -13.59
C GLU A 331 23.70 17.34 -12.85
N ALA A 332 24.51 16.48 -13.50
CA ALA A 332 25.05 15.27 -12.87
C ALA A 332 26.05 15.65 -11.76
N ALA A 333 26.92 16.63 -12.02
CA ALA A 333 27.81 17.19 -11.01
C ALA A 333 27.05 17.85 -9.85
N ALA A 334 25.99 18.61 -10.15
CA ALA A 334 25.15 19.24 -9.14
C ALA A 334 24.38 18.22 -8.28
N TYR A 335 23.93 17.11 -8.87
CA TYR A 335 23.33 15.99 -8.13
C TYR A 335 24.34 15.38 -7.15
N ARG A 336 25.56 15.09 -7.62
CA ARG A 336 26.65 14.57 -6.78
C ARG A 336 27.07 15.55 -5.68
N ALA A 337 26.98 16.85 -5.93
CA ALA A 337 27.22 17.90 -4.95
C ALA A 337 26.09 18.07 -3.91
N GLY A 338 25.04 17.24 -3.97
CA GLY A 338 23.98 17.18 -2.96
C GLY A 338 22.60 17.67 -3.41
N LYS A 339 22.43 18.14 -4.67
CA LYS A 339 21.11 18.50 -5.21
C LYS A 339 20.31 17.26 -5.64
N ARG A 340 19.93 16.44 -4.65
CA ARG A 340 19.22 15.16 -4.85
C ARG A 340 17.89 15.27 -5.60
N GLY A 341 17.26 16.46 -5.62
CA GLY A 341 16.05 16.73 -6.39
C GLY A 341 16.21 16.57 -7.92
N LEU A 342 17.44 16.58 -8.43
CA LEU A 342 17.74 16.38 -9.86
C LEU A 342 17.51 14.92 -10.32
N LEU A 343 17.30 13.96 -9.40
CA LEU A 343 16.94 12.58 -9.79
C LEU A 343 15.69 12.54 -10.66
N GLY A 344 14.67 13.33 -10.31
CA GLY A 344 13.42 13.40 -11.07
C GLY A 344 13.61 13.96 -12.48
N PHE A 345 14.56 14.89 -12.66
CA PHE A 345 14.94 15.40 -13.97
C PHE A 345 15.55 14.30 -14.85
N PHE A 346 16.51 13.53 -14.31
CA PHE A 346 17.13 12.44 -15.06
C PHE A 346 16.15 11.31 -15.39
N VAL A 347 15.29 10.93 -14.43
CA VAL A 347 14.21 9.97 -14.67
C VAL A 347 13.32 10.47 -15.82
N GLY A 348 12.93 11.75 -15.82
CA GLY A 348 12.14 12.34 -16.89
C GLY A 348 12.81 12.29 -18.27
N GLN A 349 14.13 12.53 -18.35
CA GLN A 349 14.88 12.45 -19.61
C GLN A 349 14.99 11.02 -20.14
N VAL A 350 15.27 10.05 -19.27
CA VAL A 350 15.34 8.63 -19.66
C VAL A 350 13.97 8.12 -20.09
N MET A 351 12.90 8.48 -19.39
CA MET A 351 11.53 8.12 -19.77
C MET A 351 11.11 8.74 -21.11
N ARG A 352 11.56 9.97 -21.41
CA ARG A 352 11.29 10.62 -22.70
C ARG A 352 12.03 9.93 -23.84
N ARG A 353 13.32 9.62 -23.68
CA ARG A 353 14.13 8.96 -24.72
C ARG A 353 13.76 7.50 -24.95
N SER A 354 13.26 6.82 -23.91
CA SER A 354 12.70 5.47 -24.06
C SER A 354 11.26 5.47 -24.59
N GLU A 355 10.67 6.63 -24.88
CA GLU A 355 9.26 6.74 -25.30
C GLU A 355 8.28 6.06 -24.33
N GLY A 356 8.60 6.07 -23.02
CA GLY A 356 7.81 5.41 -21.99
C GLY A 356 7.96 3.88 -21.92
N ARG A 357 8.82 3.28 -22.76
CA ARG A 357 9.09 1.83 -22.78
C ARG A 357 9.97 1.35 -21.62
N ALA A 358 10.61 2.26 -20.88
CA ALA A 358 11.39 1.94 -19.70
C ALA A 358 10.53 1.81 -18.44
N ASP A 359 10.85 0.86 -17.55
CA ASP A 359 10.22 0.78 -16.24
C ASP A 359 10.76 1.88 -15.31
N PRO A 360 9.90 2.76 -14.73
CA PRO A 360 10.35 3.87 -13.89
C PRO A 360 11.16 3.46 -12.66
N MET A 361 10.87 2.28 -12.07
CA MET A 361 11.62 1.80 -10.90
C MET A 361 13.01 1.33 -11.30
N GLN A 362 13.13 0.65 -12.44
CA GLN A 362 14.43 0.26 -12.99
C GLN A 362 15.26 1.49 -13.39
N VAL A 363 14.65 2.47 -14.06
CA VAL A 363 15.29 3.75 -14.42
C VAL A 363 15.86 4.43 -13.17
N GLN A 364 15.05 4.55 -12.11
CA GLN A 364 15.48 5.18 -10.87
C GLN A 364 16.64 4.41 -10.19
N ARG A 365 16.60 3.08 -10.20
CA ARG A 365 17.66 2.23 -9.65
C ARG A 365 18.98 2.43 -10.41
N VAL A 366 18.96 2.28 -11.73
CA VAL A 366 20.16 2.40 -12.58
C VAL A 366 20.73 3.82 -12.50
N LEU A 367 19.89 4.85 -12.51
CA LEU A 367 20.33 6.23 -12.29
C LEU A 367 20.97 6.43 -10.92
N GLY A 368 20.40 5.86 -9.86
CA GLY A 368 20.98 5.90 -8.52
C GLY A 368 22.36 5.28 -8.49
N GLU A 369 22.51 4.07 -9.03
CA GLU A 369 23.79 3.36 -9.11
C GLU A 369 24.86 4.19 -9.87
N ARG A 370 24.53 4.74 -11.05
CA ARG A 370 25.47 5.51 -11.89
C ARG A 370 25.76 6.93 -11.37
N LEU A 371 24.83 7.55 -10.64
CA LEU A 371 25.02 8.89 -10.09
C LEU A 371 25.72 8.87 -8.72
N ASP A 372 25.44 7.87 -7.87
CA ASP A 372 26.03 7.73 -6.55
C ASP A 372 27.41 7.04 -6.58
N HIS A 373 27.63 6.12 -7.52
CA HIS A 373 28.97 5.59 -7.82
C HIS A 373 29.50 6.29 -9.06
N GLY A 374 30.29 7.35 -8.86
CA GLY A 374 31.02 7.99 -9.95
C GLY A 374 31.76 6.94 -10.77
N THR A 375 31.68 7.05 -12.09
CA THR A 375 32.38 6.20 -13.06
C THR A 375 33.82 6.00 -12.58
N SER A 376 34.19 4.74 -12.30
CA SER A 376 35.58 4.38 -12.10
C SER A 376 36.33 4.39 -13.43
#